data_AF-A0A834JTD8-F1
#
_entry.id   AF-A0A834JTD8-F1
#
_cell.length_a   1.000
_cell.length_b   1.000
_cell.length_c   1.000
_cell.angle_alpha   90.00
_cell.angle_beta   90.00
_cell.angle_gamma   90.00
#
_symmetry.space_group_name_H-M   'P 1'
#
loop_
_entity.id
_entity.type
_entity.pdbx_description
1 polymer ?
#
loop_
_entity_poly.entity_id
_entity_poly.type
_entity_poly.pdbx_seq_one_letter_code
_entity_poly.pdbx_strand_id
1 'polypeptide(L)'
;MCFHINPLNFWNILGAFFPSLVVDKQYEHKIYPLTNYFYRLIEETGYLHLQATKPDTIGLALTNSPVSLAGYILEKFSMGSNPDYRTRNDGGLLEKFTLNELLDNLMIYWVTDSFTTSARLYAEQFTRKYWDLKIHEIPINVPSACAVFPQEFFYFSEKVLHDIFEFVGKIVELSNKRK
;
A
#
# COMPACT_ATOMS: atom_id res chain seq x y z
N MET A 1 0.18 1.35 -9.86
CA MET A 1 1.14 0.97 -8.81
C MET A 1 1.93 -0.22 -9.32
N CYS A 2 3.25 -0.16 -9.24
CA CYS A 2 4.11 -1.29 -9.62
C CYS A 2 4.23 -2.20 -8.40
N PHE A 3 3.34 -3.19 -8.34
CA PHE A 3 3.14 -4.04 -7.17
C PHE A 3 3.40 -5.50 -7.58
N HIS A 4 4.28 -6.18 -6.85
CA HIS A 4 4.69 -7.55 -7.12
C HIS A 4 4.47 -8.42 -5.88
N ILE A 5 3.52 -9.36 -5.91
CA ILE A 5 3.05 -10.08 -4.72
C ILE A 5 3.67 -11.48 -4.56
N ASN A 6 4.73 -11.83 -5.28
CA ASN A 6 5.37 -13.14 -5.07
C ASN A 6 6.43 -13.06 -3.94
N PRO A 7 6.15 -13.60 -2.74
CA PRO A 7 7.05 -13.52 -1.59
C PRO A 7 8.30 -14.42 -1.74
N LEU A 8 8.23 -15.42 -2.61
CA LEU A 8 9.30 -16.40 -2.85
C LEU A 8 10.12 -16.06 -4.12
N ASN A 9 10.16 -14.79 -4.50
CA ASN A 9 11.03 -14.36 -5.58
C ASN A 9 12.51 -14.59 -5.20
N PHE A 10 13.25 -15.21 -6.12
CA PHE A 10 14.71 -15.39 -6.05
C PHE A 10 15.45 -14.14 -5.58
N TRP A 11 15.09 -12.96 -6.09
CA TRP A 11 15.74 -11.71 -5.72
C TRP A 11 15.51 -11.31 -4.27
N ASN A 12 14.33 -11.57 -3.70
CA ASN A 12 14.05 -11.27 -2.29
C ASN A 12 14.88 -12.17 -1.35
N ILE A 13 15.03 -13.45 -1.72
CA ILE A 13 15.86 -14.40 -0.97
C ILE A 13 17.34 -14.00 -1.07
N LEU A 14 17.81 -13.69 -2.28
CA LEU A 14 19.20 -13.28 -2.50
C LEU A 14 19.53 -11.98 -1.76
N GLY A 15 18.63 -11.01 -1.79
CA GLY A 15 18.82 -9.73 -1.14
C GLY A 15 18.78 -9.81 0.39
N ALA A 16 18.18 -10.85 0.98
CA ALA A 16 18.26 -11.10 2.42
C ALA A 16 19.71 -11.31 2.90
N PHE A 17 20.56 -11.92 2.05
CA PHE A 17 21.97 -12.19 2.34
C PHE A 17 22.90 -11.15 1.71
N PHE A 18 22.55 -10.65 0.52
CA PHE A 18 23.34 -9.69 -0.24
C PHE A 18 22.48 -8.50 -0.70
N PRO A 19 22.09 -7.58 0.20
CA PRO A 19 21.18 -6.48 -0.10
C PRO A 19 21.62 -5.60 -1.27
N SER A 20 22.91 -5.28 -1.31
CA SER A 20 23.54 -4.41 -2.32
C SER A 20 23.47 -4.95 -3.74
N LEU A 21 23.21 -6.25 -3.93
CA LEU A 21 23.06 -6.86 -5.24
C LEU A 21 21.64 -6.67 -5.79
N VAL A 22 20.65 -6.43 -4.93
CA VAL A 22 19.23 -6.40 -5.32
C VAL A 22 18.67 -4.99 -5.28
N VAL A 23 19.10 -4.21 -4.31
CA VAL A 23 18.57 -2.88 -4.00
C VAL A 23 19.72 -1.89 -3.94
N ASP A 24 19.53 -0.71 -4.53
CA ASP A 24 20.49 0.38 -4.38
C ASP A 24 20.62 0.79 -2.91
N LYS A 25 21.84 1.13 -2.49
CA LYS A 25 22.17 1.46 -1.09
C LYS A 25 21.23 2.53 -0.46
N GLN A 26 20.70 3.43 -1.28
CA GLN A 26 19.75 4.46 -0.85
C GLN A 26 18.39 3.89 -0.39
N TYR A 27 17.93 2.77 -0.95
CA TYR A 27 16.65 2.13 -0.62
C TYR A 27 16.78 0.88 0.22
N GLU A 28 18.00 0.49 0.56
CA GLU A 28 18.29 -0.69 1.36
C GLU A 28 17.50 -0.68 2.68
N HIS A 29 17.46 0.47 3.37
CA HIS A 29 16.72 0.65 4.63
C HIS A 29 15.20 0.47 4.51
N LYS A 30 14.63 0.53 3.29
CA LYS A 30 13.19 0.34 3.08
C LYS A 30 12.80 -1.13 3.17
N ILE A 31 13.67 -2.04 2.73
CA ILE A 31 13.42 -3.49 2.69
C ILE A 31 14.19 -4.22 3.80
N TYR A 32 15.43 -3.81 4.08
CA TYR A 32 16.35 -4.52 4.98
C TYR A 32 16.59 -3.76 6.30
N PRO A 33 16.72 -4.47 7.43
CA PRO A 33 16.58 -5.93 7.56
C PRO A 33 15.12 -6.37 7.36
N LEU A 34 14.93 -7.56 6.77
CA LEU A 34 13.60 -8.09 6.45
C LEU A 34 12.69 -8.19 7.68
N THR A 35 13.26 -8.35 8.87
CA THR A 35 12.50 -8.36 10.13
C THR A 35 11.71 -7.07 10.35
N ASN A 36 12.31 -5.92 10.10
CA ASN A 36 11.63 -4.62 10.23
C ASN A 36 10.58 -4.41 9.14
N TYR A 37 10.82 -4.97 7.95
CA TYR A 37 9.82 -4.99 6.89
C TYR A 37 8.61 -5.83 7.29
N PHE A 38 8.81 -7.07 7.76
CA PHE A 38 7.71 -7.93 8.23
C PHE A 38 6.97 -7.35 9.44
N TYR A 39 7.67 -6.73 10.38
CA TYR A 39 7.03 -6.06 11.52
C TYR A 39 6.09 -4.95 11.04
N ARG A 40 6.55 -4.08 10.12
CA ARG A 40 5.72 -3.03 9.51
C ARG A 40 4.54 -3.61 8.73
N LEU A 41 4.71 -4.73 8.02
CA LEU A 41 3.60 -5.40 7.35
C LEU A 41 2.53 -5.85 8.33
N ILE A 42 2.91 -6.52 9.42
CA ILE A 42 1.96 -6.99 10.42
C ILE A 42 1.24 -5.82 11.08
N GLU A 43 1.99 -4.77 11.44
CA GLU A 43 1.46 -3.57 12.10
C GLU A 43 0.41 -2.86 11.23
N GLU A 44 0.64 -2.78 9.91
CA GLU A 44 -0.15 -1.90 9.03
C GLU A 44 -1.19 -2.64 8.17
N THR A 45 -1.15 -3.97 8.07
CA THR A 45 -2.08 -4.75 7.21
C THR A 45 -3.31 -5.27 7.95
N GLY A 46 -3.53 -4.89 9.21
CA GLY A 46 -4.73 -5.29 9.97
C GLY A 46 -6.05 -4.91 9.28
N TYR A 47 -6.09 -3.72 8.66
CA TYR A 47 -7.26 -3.28 7.89
C TYR A 47 -7.54 -4.22 6.70
N LEU A 48 -6.48 -4.63 5.99
CA LEU A 48 -6.56 -5.48 4.82
C LEU A 48 -7.04 -6.88 5.20
N HIS A 49 -6.56 -7.44 6.32
CA HIS A 49 -7.02 -8.73 6.83
C HIS A 49 -8.52 -8.69 7.19
N LEU A 50 -8.96 -7.63 7.87
CA LEU A 50 -10.35 -7.49 8.29
C LEU A 50 -11.29 -7.32 7.08
N GLN A 51 -10.92 -6.47 6.11
CA GLN A 51 -11.71 -6.25 4.90
C GLN A 51 -11.72 -7.47 3.96
N ALA A 52 -10.62 -8.22 3.90
CA ALA A 52 -10.53 -9.44 3.11
C ALA A 52 -11.38 -10.60 3.67
N THR A 53 -11.73 -10.58 4.95
CA THR A 53 -12.41 -11.71 5.61
C THR A 53 -13.83 -11.40 6.07
N LYS A 54 -14.07 -10.20 6.58
CA LYS A 54 -15.34 -9.77 7.21
C LYS A 54 -15.71 -8.32 6.81
N PRO A 55 -15.79 -7.98 5.51
CA PRO A 55 -16.05 -6.61 5.05
C PRO A 55 -17.39 -6.07 5.56
N ASP A 56 -18.43 -6.90 5.58
CA ASP A 56 -19.77 -6.53 6.06
C ASP A 56 -19.81 -6.25 7.57
N THR A 57 -18.97 -6.94 8.36
CA THR A 57 -18.91 -6.73 9.81
C THR A 57 -18.29 -5.38 10.15
N ILE A 58 -17.14 -5.05 9.56
CA ILE A 58 -16.53 -3.73 9.76
C ILE A 58 -17.36 -2.62 9.11
N GLY A 59 -17.96 -2.90 7.95
CA GLY A 59 -18.83 -1.97 7.24
C GLY A 59 -20.01 -1.50 8.08
N LEU A 60 -20.68 -2.42 8.80
CA LEU A 60 -21.76 -2.06 9.73
C LEU A 60 -21.31 -1.06 10.80
N ALA A 61 -20.10 -1.20 11.34
CA ALA A 61 -19.59 -0.28 12.35
C ALA A 61 -19.28 1.11 11.78
N LEU A 62 -18.75 1.18 10.56
CA LEU A 62 -18.35 2.45 9.95
C LEU A 62 -19.52 3.22 9.31
N THR A 63 -20.47 2.53 8.69
CA THR A 63 -21.67 3.16 8.11
C THR A 63 -22.55 3.84 9.17
N ASN A 64 -22.58 3.30 10.40
CA ASN A 64 -23.45 3.82 11.46
C ASN A 64 -22.87 5.00 12.25
N SER A 65 -21.61 5.39 12.03
CA SER A 65 -20.95 6.45 12.80
C SER A 65 -19.97 7.24 11.93
N PRO A 66 -20.21 8.55 11.70
CA PRO A 66 -19.33 9.36 10.88
C PRO A 66 -17.95 9.53 11.53
N VAL A 67 -17.88 9.49 12.87
CA VAL A 67 -16.62 9.52 13.63
C VAL A 67 -15.82 8.24 13.41
N SER A 68 -16.48 7.09 13.38
CA SER A 68 -15.83 5.80 13.14
C SER A 68 -15.31 5.72 11.71
N LEU A 69 -16.11 6.13 10.72
CA LEU A 69 -15.68 6.22 9.34
C LEU A 69 -14.48 7.19 9.19
N ALA A 70 -14.54 8.35 9.84
CA ALA A 70 -13.46 9.33 9.84
C ALA A 70 -12.17 8.76 10.40
N GLY A 71 -12.22 8.20 11.61
CA GLY A 71 -11.03 7.63 12.24
C GLY A 71 -10.39 6.54 11.37
N TYR A 72 -11.21 5.69 10.75
CA TYR A 72 -10.74 4.59 9.92
C TYR A 72 -10.09 5.05 8.60
N ILE A 73 -10.68 6.04 7.91
CA ILE A 73 -10.16 6.54 6.64
C ILE A 73 -8.98 7.49 6.87
N LEU A 74 -9.09 8.43 7.82
CA LEU A 74 -8.07 9.45 8.04
C LEU A 74 -6.75 8.86 8.56
N GLU A 75 -6.79 7.77 9.31
CA GLU A 75 -5.58 7.04 9.71
C GLU A 75 -4.73 6.66 8.48
N LYS A 76 -5.35 6.26 7.37
CA LYS A 76 -4.65 5.95 6.10
C LYS A 76 -4.07 7.18 5.41
N PHE A 77 -4.70 8.35 5.54
CA PHE A 77 -4.11 9.61 5.07
C PHE A 77 -2.88 10.00 5.90
N SER A 78 -2.89 9.75 7.21
CA SER A 78 -1.74 9.97 8.10
C SER A 78 -0.57 9.06 7.70
N MET A 79 -0.76 7.76 7.84
CA MET A 79 0.27 6.74 7.61
C MET A 79 0.77 6.74 6.16
N GLY A 80 -0.15 6.85 5.18
CA GLY A 80 0.18 6.83 3.76
C GLY A 80 0.93 8.07 3.27
N SER A 81 0.91 9.17 4.04
CA SER A 81 1.68 10.38 3.72
C SER A 81 3.10 10.30 4.26
N ASN A 82 3.24 9.91 5.53
CA ASN A 82 4.51 9.71 6.18
C ASN A 82 4.34 8.73 7.35
N PRO A 83 5.03 7.57 7.35
CA PRO A 83 4.99 6.62 8.47
C PRO A 83 5.32 7.24 9.85
N ASP A 84 6.11 8.31 9.89
CA ASP A 84 6.48 8.99 11.15
C ASP A 84 5.28 9.68 11.82
N TYR A 85 4.25 10.05 11.05
CA TYR A 85 3.07 10.77 11.53
C TYR A 85 2.23 9.98 12.53
N ARG A 86 2.34 8.64 12.51
CA ARG A 86 1.74 7.72 13.48
C ARG A 86 1.98 8.10 14.94
N THR A 87 3.17 8.63 15.24
CA THR A 87 3.58 8.95 16.61
C THR A 87 3.12 10.33 17.08
N ARG A 88 2.53 11.12 16.19
CA ARG A 88 2.07 12.48 16.50
C ARG A 88 0.66 12.44 17.07
N ASN A 89 0.41 13.32 18.04
CA ASN A 89 -0.91 13.45 18.67
C ASN A 89 -2.02 13.86 17.68
N ASP A 90 -1.67 14.60 16.62
CA ASP A 90 -2.57 15.08 15.57
C ASP A 90 -2.56 14.18 14.31
N GLY A 91 -1.77 13.10 14.31
CA GLY A 91 -1.58 12.24 13.15
C GLY A 91 -0.97 12.95 11.93
N GLY A 92 -0.45 14.17 12.04
CA GLY A 92 0.10 14.92 10.91
C GLY A 92 -0.85 15.14 9.72
N LEU A 93 -2.17 15.03 9.93
CA LEU A 93 -3.16 15.05 8.84
C LEU A 93 -3.14 16.34 8.01
N LEU A 94 -2.88 17.47 8.69
CA LEU A 94 -2.90 18.80 8.07
C LEU A 94 -1.55 19.23 7.48
N GLU A 95 -0.53 18.38 7.54
CA GLU A 95 0.81 18.68 7.00
C GLU A 95 0.84 18.68 5.46
N LYS A 96 -0.03 17.88 4.84
CA LYS A 96 -0.07 17.68 3.38
C LYS A 96 -1.40 18.02 2.73
N PHE A 97 -2.47 18.01 3.52
CA PHE A 97 -3.85 18.21 3.06
C PHE A 97 -4.53 19.26 3.92
N THR A 98 -5.45 19.99 3.33
CA THR A 98 -6.40 20.82 4.06
C THR A 98 -7.51 19.95 4.66
N LEU A 99 -8.17 20.45 5.70
CA LEU A 99 -9.30 19.73 6.31
C LEU A 99 -10.42 19.48 5.29
N ASN A 100 -10.67 20.43 4.38
CA ASN A 100 -11.69 20.27 3.35
C ASN A 100 -11.36 19.13 2.39
N GLU A 101 -10.12 18.99 1.92
CA GLU A 101 -9.72 17.89 1.03
C GLU A 101 -9.92 16.52 1.68
N LEU A 102 -9.62 16.41 2.97
CA LEU A 102 -9.84 15.18 3.74
C LEU A 102 -11.34 14.86 3.90
N LEU A 103 -12.13 15.89 4.24
CA LEU A 103 -13.58 15.74 4.39
C LEU A 103 -14.28 15.47 3.07
N ASP A 104 -13.82 16.04 1.95
CA ASP A 104 -14.38 15.78 0.62
C ASP A 104 -14.28 14.29 0.28
N ASN A 105 -13.13 13.66 0.52
CA ASN A 105 -12.98 12.22 0.32
C ASN A 105 -13.91 11.42 1.23
N LEU A 106 -13.96 11.78 2.51
CA LEU A 106 -14.80 11.12 3.50
C LEU A 106 -16.29 11.21 3.16
N MET A 107 -16.74 12.38 2.68
CA MET A 107 -18.13 12.62 2.33
C MET A 107 -18.57 11.78 1.13
N ILE A 108 -17.67 11.42 0.22
CA ILE A 108 -17.97 10.44 -0.85
C ILE A 108 -18.40 9.12 -0.21
N TYR A 109 -17.65 8.58 0.74
CA TYR A 109 -17.99 7.31 1.40
C TYR A 109 -19.25 7.43 2.26
N TRP A 110 -19.39 8.53 3.00
CA TRP A 110 -20.50 8.75 3.92
C TRP A 110 -21.84 8.91 3.19
N VAL A 111 -21.92 9.82 2.22
CA VAL A 111 -23.19 10.16 1.55
C VAL A 111 -23.67 9.02 0.64
N THR A 112 -22.74 8.23 0.08
CA THR A 112 -23.09 7.11 -0.80
C THR A 112 -23.27 5.78 -0.07
N ASP A 113 -23.01 5.74 1.24
CA ASP A 113 -22.98 4.50 2.04
C ASP A 113 -22.17 3.37 1.37
N SER A 114 -21.01 3.73 0.81
CA SER A 114 -20.23 2.84 -0.05
C SER A 114 -19.02 2.21 0.64
N PHE A 115 -18.83 2.43 1.94
CA PHE A 115 -17.69 1.83 2.63
C PHE A 115 -17.75 0.30 2.56
N THR A 116 -18.88 -0.31 2.91
CA THR A 116 -19.04 -1.77 2.93
C THR A 116 -18.80 -2.37 1.55
N THR A 117 -19.37 -1.76 0.50
CA THR A 117 -19.21 -2.25 -0.87
C THR A 117 -17.79 -2.09 -1.38
N SER A 118 -17.08 -1.02 -0.98
CA SER A 118 -15.65 -0.85 -1.30
C SER A 118 -14.77 -1.89 -0.62
N ALA A 119 -15.05 -2.24 0.65
CA ALA A 119 -14.31 -3.24 1.40
C ALA A 119 -14.47 -4.65 0.83
N ARG A 120 -15.62 -4.98 0.21
CA ARG A 120 -15.85 -6.29 -0.42
C ARG A 120 -14.88 -6.59 -1.56
N LEU A 121 -14.29 -5.57 -2.21
CA LEU A 121 -13.25 -5.78 -3.21
C LEU A 121 -12.07 -6.59 -2.66
N TYR A 122 -11.67 -6.33 -1.41
CA TYR A 122 -10.62 -7.09 -0.74
C TYR A 122 -11.05 -8.54 -0.55
N ALA A 123 -12.27 -8.79 -0.08
CA ALA A 123 -12.76 -10.15 0.12
C ALA A 123 -12.74 -10.97 -1.18
N GLU A 124 -13.13 -10.38 -2.30
CA GLU A 124 -13.10 -11.04 -3.62
C GLU A 124 -11.67 -11.32 -4.09
N GLN A 125 -10.74 -10.35 -3.91
CA GLN A 125 -9.33 -10.49 -4.29
C GLN A 125 -8.58 -11.56 -3.49
N PHE A 126 -8.97 -11.82 -2.25
CA PHE A 126 -8.33 -12.82 -1.39
C PHE A 126 -9.02 -14.20 -1.40
N THR A 127 -9.94 -14.44 -2.34
CA THR A 127 -10.53 -15.78 -2.55
C THR A 127 -9.54 -16.74 -3.21
N ARG A 128 -9.64 -18.04 -2.87
CA ARG A 128 -8.84 -19.09 -3.53
C ARG A 128 -9.01 -19.07 -5.05
N LYS A 129 -10.27 -18.95 -5.50
CA LYS A 129 -10.62 -18.88 -6.93
C LYS A 129 -9.87 -17.75 -7.65
N TYR A 130 -9.74 -16.59 -7.03
CA TYR A 130 -8.99 -15.47 -7.62
C TYR A 130 -7.48 -15.76 -7.66
N TRP A 131 -6.91 -16.28 -6.57
CA TRP A 131 -5.50 -16.64 -6.49
C TRP A 131 -5.10 -17.77 -7.45
N ASP A 132 -5.99 -18.73 -7.70
CA ASP A 132 -5.79 -19.84 -8.63
C ASP A 132 -5.67 -19.35 -10.10
N LEU A 133 -6.15 -18.14 -10.42
CA LEU A 133 -5.94 -17.53 -11.74
C LEU A 133 -4.48 -17.13 -11.99
N LYS A 134 -3.65 -17.06 -10.94
CA LYS A 134 -2.20 -16.74 -11.03
C LYS A 134 -1.89 -15.47 -11.83
N ILE A 135 -2.78 -14.47 -11.77
CA ILE A 135 -2.63 -13.21 -12.53
C ILE A 135 -1.31 -12.51 -12.20
N HIS A 136 -0.83 -12.65 -10.96
CA HIS A 136 0.44 -12.10 -10.50
C HIS A 136 1.70 -12.77 -11.08
N GLU A 137 1.56 -13.92 -11.75
CA GLU A 137 2.65 -14.64 -12.44
C GLU A 137 2.68 -14.32 -13.95
N ILE A 138 1.68 -13.61 -14.48
CA ILE A 138 1.56 -13.34 -15.92
C ILE A 138 2.44 -12.12 -16.27
N PRO A 139 3.37 -12.23 -17.23
CA PRO A 139 4.19 -11.11 -17.65
C PRO A 139 3.36 -10.03 -18.37
N ILE A 140 3.73 -8.78 -18.14
CA ILE A 140 3.10 -7.58 -18.68
C ILE A 140 3.97 -7.07 -19.84
N ASN A 141 3.51 -7.30 -21.06
CA ASN A 141 4.25 -7.00 -22.29
C ASN A 141 3.95 -5.59 -22.84
N VAL A 142 3.16 -4.80 -22.13
CA VAL A 142 2.85 -3.42 -22.51
C VAL A 142 3.87 -2.45 -21.89
N PRO A 143 4.33 -1.42 -22.64
CA PRO A 143 5.23 -0.40 -22.09
C PRO A 143 4.65 0.23 -20.83
N SER A 144 5.35 0.07 -19.72
CA SER A 144 4.89 0.45 -18.38
C SER A 144 5.88 1.42 -17.73
N ALA A 145 5.37 2.31 -16.87
CA ALA A 145 6.18 3.24 -16.09
C ALA A 145 5.81 3.15 -14.61
N CYS A 146 6.82 3.27 -13.75
CA CYS A 146 6.67 3.21 -12.31
C CYS A 146 7.07 4.54 -11.67
N ALA A 147 6.21 5.08 -10.81
CA ALA A 147 6.56 6.20 -9.94
C ALA A 147 6.88 5.64 -8.55
N VAL A 148 8.03 6.02 -8.00
CA VAL A 148 8.45 5.58 -6.66
C VAL A 148 8.44 6.79 -5.75
N PHE A 149 7.59 6.76 -4.72
CA PHE A 149 7.52 7.83 -3.74
C PHE A 149 8.45 7.58 -2.54
N PRO A 150 9.05 8.63 -1.94
CA PRO A 150 9.99 8.47 -0.83
C PRO A 150 9.35 7.79 0.38
N GLN A 151 8.10 8.12 0.68
CA GLN A 151 7.34 7.62 1.83
C GLN A 151 6.37 6.49 1.47
N GLU A 152 6.58 5.82 0.34
CA GLU A 152 5.72 4.72 -0.06
C GLU A 152 5.87 3.52 0.88
N PHE A 153 4.74 2.91 1.23
CA PHE A 153 4.69 1.80 2.18
C PHE A 153 5.38 0.54 1.63
N PHE A 154 5.19 0.26 0.34
CA PHE A 154 5.85 -0.84 -0.36
C PHE A 154 6.92 -0.29 -1.31
N TYR A 155 8.13 -0.81 -1.19
CA TYR A 155 9.17 -0.56 -2.17
C TYR A 155 9.56 -1.88 -2.83
N PHE A 156 9.54 -1.89 -4.16
CA PHE A 156 10.01 -3.00 -4.98
C PHE A 156 11.26 -2.57 -5.74
N SER A 157 12.28 -3.42 -5.70
CA SER A 157 13.50 -3.18 -6.47
C SER A 157 13.21 -3.26 -7.96
N GLU A 158 14.00 -2.53 -8.76
CA GLU A 158 13.91 -2.60 -10.21
C GLU A 158 14.05 -4.04 -10.73
N LYS A 159 14.92 -4.84 -10.12
CA LYS A 159 15.12 -6.25 -10.50
C LYS A 159 13.87 -7.09 -10.33
N VAL A 160 13.16 -6.92 -9.21
CA VAL A 160 11.89 -7.61 -8.94
C VAL A 160 10.79 -7.13 -9.89
N LEU A 161 10.81 -5.87 -10.31
CA LEU A 161 9.83 -5.33 -11.27
C LEU A 161 10.03 -5.89 -12.68
N HIS A 162 11.28 -6.06 -13.13
CA HIS A 162 11.57 -6.65 -14.45
C HIS A 162 11.16 -8.11 -14.58
N ASP A 163 10.91 -8.83 -13.48
CA ASP A 163 10.39 -10.20 -13.54
C ASP A 163 8.92 -10.25 -14.02
N ILE A 164 8.14 -9.20 -13.80
CA ILE A 164 6.74 -9.09 -14.24
C ILE A 164 6.62 -8.18 -15.46
N PHE A 165 7.32 -7.05 -15.48
CA PHE A 165 7.19 -6.05 -16.53
C PHE A 165 8.32 -6.20 -17.54
N GLU A 166 8.00 -6.68 -18.75
CA GLU A 166 8.98 -6.89 -19.82
C GLU A 166 9.58 -5.56 -20.31
N PHE A 167 8.77 -4.50 -20.29
CA PHE A 167 9.16 -3.15 -20.72
C PHE A 167 8.87 -2.11 -19.64
N VAL A 168 9.75 -1.98 -18.65
CA VAL A 168 9.75 -0.84 -17.73
C VAL A 168 10.49 0.32 -18.39
N GLY A 169 9.76 1.29 -18.96
CA GLY A 169 10.36 2.39 -19.73
C GLY A 169 11.15 3.37 -18.87
N LYS A 170 10.55 3.91 -17.79
CA LYS A 170 11.20 4.84 -16.87
C LYS A 170 10.65 4.67 -15.46
N ILE A 171 11.54 4.39 -14.50
CA ILE A 171 11.24 4.53 -13.08
C ILE A 171 11.51 5.99 -12.72
N VAL A 172 10.46 6.72 -12.32
CA VAL A 172 10.56 8.14 -11.95
C VAL A 172 10.55 8.24 -10.44
N GLU A 173 11.68 8.66 -9.88
CA GLU A 173 11.81 8.98 -8.47
C GLU A 173 11.31 10.41 -8.22
N LEU A 174 10.28 10.53 -7.38
CA LEU A 174 9.73 11.83 -7.04
C LEU A 174 10.38 12.31 -5.74
N SER A 175 11.33 13.24 -5.84
CA SER A 175 11.92 13.89 -4.67
C SER A 175 10.88 14.75 -3.95
N ASN A 176 10.91 14.78 -2.61
CA ASN A 176 9.96 15.49 -1.74
C ASN A 176 10.08 17.03 -1.80
N LYS A 177 10.54 17.58 -2.92
CA LYS A 177 10.61 19.03 -3.18
C LYS A 177 9.23 19.52 -3.59
N ARG A 178 8.37 19.83 -2.62
CA ARG A 178 7.39 20.91 -2.85
C ARG A 178 8.12 22.24 -2.64
N LYS A 179 8.00 23.13 -3.63
CA LYS A 179 8.27 24.56 -3.46
C LYS A 179 7.29 25.15 -2.45
#